data_AF-A0A7W7ANL0-F1
#
_entry.id   AF-A0A7W7ANL0-F1
#
_cell.length_a   1.000
_cell.length_b   1.000
_cell.length_c   1.000
_cell.angle_alpha   90.00
_cell.angle_beta   90.00
_cell.angle_gamma   90.00
#
_symmetry.space_group_name_H-M   'P 1'
#
loop_
_entity.id
_entity.type
_entity.pdbx_description
1 polymer ?
#
loop_
_entity_poly.entity_id
_entity_poly.type
_entity_poly.pdbx_seq_one_letter_code
_entity_poly.pdbx_strand_id
1 'polypeptide(L)'
;MPIMPEHRWLYPIDWPELSRLIRFGRAKGRCEHCRRPHGARVFHLGDGRWWDADRRQWRDGRGRRIRVVGADVAAIVRLTRVYIACAHLNHDPTDNAPRNLAALCQRCHMIHDAAEHRRRRWYNAYRRRALGDLLALLDGLPTIGAGQGVPRGTPARHTA
;
A
#
# COMPACT_ATOMS: atom_id res chain seq x y z
N MET A 1 -2.10 5.58 -2.82
CA MET A 1 -2.89 5.06 -1.71
C MET A 1 -2.82 6.07 -0.57
N PRO A 2 -3.94 6.44 0.06
CA PRO A 2 -3.90 7.27 1.27
C PRO A 2 -3.16 6.52 2.39
N ILE A 3 -2.39 7.24 3.20
CA ILE A 3 -1.73 6.68 4.39
C ILE A 3 -2.81 6.43 5.43
N MET A 4 -2.92 5.19 5.93
CA MET A 4 -3.84 4.86 7.01
C MET A 4 -3.47 5.69 8.26
N PRO A 5 -4.46 6.24 9.00
CA PRO A 5 -4.19 7.05 10.18
C PRO A 5 -3.24 6.38 11.18
N GLU A 6 -3.45 5.08 11.41
CA GLU A 6 -2.65 4.22 12.30
C GLU A 6 -1.18 4.09 11.90
N HIS A 7 -0.83 4.39 10.64
CA HIS A 7 0.54 4.28 10.12
C HIS A 7 1.24 5.63 9.96
N ARG A 8 0.55 6.74 10.26
CA ARG A 8 1.09 8.09 10.00
C ARG A 8 2.41 8.36 10.72
N TRP A 9 2.60 7.77 11.91
CA TRP A 9 3.81 7.90 12.72
C TRP A 9 5.04 7.18 12.14
N LEU A 10 4.86 6.27 11.17
CA LEU A 10 5.98 5.61 10.46
C LEU A 10 6.65 6.55 9.44
N TYR A 11 5.99 7.66 9.12
CA TYR A 11 6.46 8.65 8.16
C TYR A 11 7.05 9.84 8.91
N PRO A 12 8.07 10.50 8.34
CA PRO A 12 8.65 11.68 8.96
C PRO A 12 7.64 12.84 8.93
N ILE A 13 7.84 13.82 9.82
CA ILE A 13 6.94 14.97 9.96
C ILE A 13 6.83 15.79 8.66
N ASP A 14 7.90 15.85 7.88
CA ASP A 14 8.04 16.53 6.58
C ASP A 14 7.64 15.64 5.39
N TRP A 15 6.91 14.55 5.62
CA TRP A 15 6.44 13.67 4.55
C TRP A 15 5.71 14.40 3.41
N PRO A 16 4.82 15.38 3.65
CA PRO A 16 4.18 16.14 2.57
C PRO A 16 5.20 16.78 1.61
N GLU A 17 6.24 17.39 2.17
CA GLU A 17 7.33 18.06 1.45
C GLU A 17 8.19 17.05 0.70
N LEU A 18 8.62 15.98 1.36
CA LEU A 18 9.41 14.91 0.75
C LEU A 18 8.64 14.26 -0.41
N SER A 19 7.38 13.91 -0.20
CA SER A 19 6.49 13.37 -1.22
C SER A 19 6.32 14.33 -2.41
N ARG A 20 6.23 15.64 -2.15
CA ARG A 20 6.16 16.68 -3.20
C ARG A 20 7.47 16.76 -3.98
N LEU A 21 8.61 16.72 -3.29
CA LEU A 21 9.95 16.72 -3.89
C LEU A 21 10.11 15.53 -4.85
N ILE A 22 9.70 14.34 -4.43
CA ILE A 22 9.75 13.15 -5.29
C ILE A 22 8.83 13.29 -6.51
N ARG A 23 7.54 13.60 -6.28
CA ARG A 23 6.52 13.61 -7.34
C ARG A 23 6.68 14.72 -8.36
N PHE A 24 6.99 15.93 -7.90
CA PHE A 24 6.97 17.13 -8.74
C PHE A 24 8.35 17.76 -8.91
N GLY A 25 9.26 17.57 -7.95
CA GLY A 25 10.65 18.00 -8.05
C GLY A 25 11.48 17.08 -8.94
N ARG A 26 11.68 15.81 -8.54
CA ARG A 26 12.49 14.82 -9.25
C ARG A 26 11.76 14.28 -10.47
N ALA A 27 10.56 13.74 -10.28
CA ALA A 27 9.81 13.08 -11.33
C ALA A 27 9.08 14.03 -12.29
N LYS A 28 9.13 15.35 -12.02
CA LYS A 28 8.52 16.42 -12.84
C LYS A 28 7.04 16.17 -13.16
N GLY A 29 6.30 15.61 -12.20
CA GLY A 29 4.88 15.32 -12.35
C GLY A 29 4.59 14.13 -13.27
N ARG A 30 5.57 13.25 -13.55
CA ARG A 30 5.38 12.07 -14.39
C ARG A 30 5.70 10.80 -13.63
N CYS A 31 4.98 9.73 -13.92
CA CYS A 31 5.31 8.42 -13.39
C CYS A 31 6.74 8.01 -13.80
N GLU A 32 7.58 7.61 -12.84
CA GLU A 32 8.96 7.19 -13.09
C GLU A 32 9.03 5.85 -13.84
N HIS A 33 7.98 5.02 -13.77
CA HIS A 33 7.93 3.74 -14.49
C HIS A 33 7.33 3.81 -15.89
N CYS A 34 6.28 4.61 -16.11
CA CYS A 34 5.54 4.59 -17.37
C CYS A 34 5.37 5.95 -18.04
N ARG A 35 5.89 7.02 -17.44
CA ARG A 35 5.88 8.41 -17.95
C ARG A 35 4.52 9.09 -18.05
N ARG A 36 3.42 8.44 -17.65
CA ARG A 36 2.09 9.04 -17.60
C ARG A 36 2.11 10.32 -16.73
N PRO A 37 1.63 11.46 -17.26
CA PRO A 37 1.64 12.73 -16.52
C PRO A 37 0.53 12.80 -15.47
N HIS A 38 0.83 13.41 -14.33
CA HIS A 38 -0.12 13.67 -13.25
C HIS A 38 -1.24 14.61 -13.71
N GLY A 39 -2.46 14.37 -13.25
CA GLY A 39 -3.64 15.19 -13.52
C GLY A 39 -4.25 14.99 -14.91
N ALA A 40 -3.50 14.45 -15.86
CA ALA A 40 -3.95 14.25 -17.23
C ALA A 40 -4.96 13.11 -17.37
N ARG A 41 -5.86 13.25 -18.35
CA ARG A 41 -6.71 12.15 -18.84
C ARG A 41 -5.96 11.47 -19.99
N VAL A 42 -5.67 10.18 -19.85
CA VAL A 42 -4.92 9.41 -20.86
C VAL A 42 -5.77 8.30 -21.46
N PHE A 43 -5.70 8.16 -22.78
CA PHE A 43 -6.27 7.02 -23.50
C PHE A 43 -5.37 5.79 -23.33
N HIS A 44 -5.95 4.63 -23.04
CA HIS A 44 -5.21 3.39 -22.86
C HIS A 44 -6.01 2.16 -23.29
N LEU A 45 -5.29 1.06 -23.58
CA LEU A 45 -5.89 -0.19 -24.10
C LEU A 45 -6.23 -1.20 -22.99
N GLY A 46 -5.91 -0.89 -21.74
CA GLY A 46 -6.21 -1.74 -20.57
C GLY A 46 -5.06 -2.65 -20.15
N ASP A 47 -4.25 -3.12 -21.09
CA ASP A 47 -3.04 -3.90 -20.84
C ASP A 47 -1.85 -3.07 -20.31
N GLY A 48 -1.95 -1.75 -20.41
CA GLY A 48 -0.91 -0.80 -20.01
C GLY A 48 -0.45 0.12 -21.11
N ARG A 49 -0.68 -0.25 -22.38
CA ARG A 49 -0.42 0.61 -23.52
C ARG A 49 -1.27 1.87 -23.43
N TRP A 50 -0.66 3.02 -23.72
CA TRP A 50 -1.33 4.32 -23.58
C TRP A 50 -0.82 5.33 -24.60
N TRP A 51 -1.67 6.29 -24.95
CA TRP A 51 -1.36 7.36 -25.88
C TRP A 51 -0.70 8.54 -25.14
N ASP A 52 0.54 8.83 -25.51
CA ASP A 52 1.27 10.03 -25.09
C ASP A 52 0.92 11.19 -26.02
N ALA A 53 0.01 12.07 -25.57
CA ALA A 53 -0.44 13.22 -26.34
C ALA A 53 0.68 14.24 -26.60
N ASP A 54 1.58 14.44 -25.64
CA ASP A 54 2.69 15.41 -25.74
C ASP A 54 3.66 15.01 -26.86
N ARG A 55 3.86 13.71 -27.05
CA ARG A 55 4.79 13.15 -28.04
C ARG A 55 4.08 12.53 -29.25
N ARG A 56 2.75 12.60 -29.28
CA ARG A 56 1.88 12.01 -30.33
C ARG A 56 2.26 10.58 -30.68
N GLN A 57 2.42 9.73 -29.67
CA GLN A 57 2.87 8.35 -29.86
C GLN A 57 2.25 7.38 -28.85
N TRP A 58 2.19 6.10 -29.22
CA TRP A 58 1.87 5.03 -28.28
C TRP A 58 3.09 4.66 -27.43
N ARG A 59 2.82 4.33 -26.16
CA ARG A 59 3.79 3.77 -25.22
C ARG A 59 3.30 2.48 -24.61
N ASP A 60 4.23 1.58 -24.26
CA ASP A 60 3.94 0.39 -23.47
C ASP A 60 3.73 0.71 -21.98
N GLY A 61 3.46 -0.33 -21.18
CA GLY A 61 3.28 -0.20 -19.73
C GLY A 61 4.55 0.24 -18.96
N ARG A 62 5.72 0.25 -19.61
CA ARG A 62 7.02 0.74 -19.10
C ARG A 62 7.42 2.09 -19.71
N GLY A 63 6.50 2.73 -20.46
CA GLY A 63 6.75 4.03 -21.08
C GLY A 63 7.63 4.00 -22.33
N ARG A 64 7.97 2.84 -22.89
CA ARG A 64 8.74 2.75 -24.14
C ARG A 64 7.85 2.99 -25.35
N ARG A 65 8.37 3.64 -26.39
CA ARG A 65 7.64 3.88 -27.64
C ARG A 65 7.28 2.56 -28.30
N ILE A 66 6.04 2.44 -28.78
CA ILE A 66 5.57 1.31 -29.57
C ILE A 66 4.74 1.79 -30.76
N ARG A 67 4.59 0.92 -31.75
CA ARG A 67 3.53 1.03 -32.76
C ARG A 67 2.40 0.09 -32.34
N VAL A 68 1.16 0.56 -32.45
CA VAL A 68 -0.02 -0.28 -32.27
C VAL A 68 -0.54 -0.58 -33.67
N VAL A 69 -0.59 -1.87 -34.02
CA VAL A 69 -1.03 -2.36 -35.33
C VAL A 69 -2.13 -3.37 -35.07
N GLY A 70 -3.24 -3.26 -35.81
CA GLY A 70 -4.38 -4.17 -35.69
C GLY A 70 -5.29 -3.88 -34.49
N ALA A 71 -6.58 -4.17 -34.68
CA ALA A 71 -7.76 -3.78 -33.91
C ALA A 71 -8.22 -2.34 -34.17
N ASP A 72 -9.55 -2.17 -34.23
CA ASP A 72 -10.18 -0.85 -34.12
C ASP A 72 -9.87 -0.31 -32.73
N VAL A 73 -8.78 0.46 -32.67
CA VAL A 73 -8.29 1.08 -31.43
C VAL A 73 -9.40 1.91 -30.79
N ALA A 74 -10.31 2.50 -31.59
CA ALA A 74 -11.42 3.27 -31.07
C ALA A 74 -12.39 2.41 -30.23
N ALA A 75 -12.62 1.15 -30.61
CA ALA A 75 -13.56 0.26 -29.93
C ALA A 75 -13.10 -0.20 -28.53
N ILE A 76 -11.79 -0.21 -28.25
CA ILE A 76 -11.22 -0.72 -26.98
C ILE A 76 -10.55 0.35 -26.10
N VAL A 77 -10.40 1.56 -26.62
CA VAL A 77 -9.74 2.66 -25.89
C VAL A 77 -10.59 3.08 -24.69
N ARG A 78 -9.94 3.09 -23.54
CA ARG A 78 -10.48 3.59 -22.27
C ARG A 78 -9.77 4.86 -21.87
N LEU A 79 -10.45 5.70 -21.09
CA LEU A 79 -9.91 6.97 -20.61
C LEU A 79 -9.78 6.94 -19.09
N THR A 80 -8.58 7.24 -18.58
CA THR A 80 -8.32 7.29 -17.13
C THR A 80 -7.66 8.60 -16.75
N ARG A 81 -8.09 9.20 -15.62
CA ARG A 81 -7.39 10.32 -15.00
C ARG A 81 -6.23 9.80 -14.15
N VAL A 82 -5.04 10.29 -14.44
CA VAL A 82 -3.79 9.82 -13.85
C VAL A 82 -3.48 10.59 -12.57
N TYR A 83 -3.30 9.88 -11.47
CA TYR A 83 -2.74 10.42 -10.24
C TYR A 83 -1.44 9.70 -9.91
N ILE A 84 -0.43 10.47 -9.48
CA ILE A 84 0.87 9.93 -9.06
C ILE A 84 0.98 10.07 -7.54
N ALA A 85 1.50 9.04 -6.91
CA ALA A 85 1.78 8.99 -5.48
C ALA A 85 3.26 8.66 -5.27
N CYS A 86 3.81 9.06 -4.13
CA CYS A 86 5.09 8.57 -3.67
C CYS A 86 4.91 7.13 -3.17
N ALA A 87 5.83 6.24 -3.53
CA ALA A 87 5.81 4.82 -3.17
C ALA A 87 7.20 4.40 -2.67
N HIS A 88 7.23 3.57 -1.63
CA HIS A 88 8.44 2.93 -1.13
C HIS A 88 8.75 1.68 -1.96
N LEU A 89 9.95 1.60 -2.53
CA LEU A 89 10.37 0.53 -3.43
C LEU A 89 10.58 -0.80 -2.70
N ASN A 90 11.00 -0.74 -1.44
CA ASN A 90 11.15 -1.91 -0.56
C ASN A 90 9.87 -2.26 0.24
N HIS A 91 8.76 -1.54 0.04
CA HIS A 91 7.50 -1.65 0.80
C HIS A 91 7.59 -1.36 2.32
N ASP A 92 8.74 -0.89 2.80
CA ASP A 92 8.93 -0.44 4.18
C ASP A 92 8.64 1.07 4.29
N PRO A 93 7.55 1.48 4.98
CA PRO A 93 7.21 2.90 5.12
C PRO A 93 8.21 3.70 5.96
N THR A 94 9.10 3.05 6.71
CA THR A 94 10.09 3.71 7.58
C THR A 94 11.36 4.10 6.82
N ASP A 95 11.68 3.45 5.69
CA ASP A 95 12.83 3.78 4.86
C ASP A 95 12.51 4.91 3.87
N ASN A 96 12.71 6.15 4.34
CA ASN A 96 12.39 7.36 3.60
C ASN A 96 13.57 7.90 2.78
N ALA A 97 14.63 7.10 2.57
CA ALA A 97 15.76 7.51 1.75
C ALA A 97 15.28 7.85 0.32
N PRO A 98 15.73 8.97 -0.30
CA PRO A 98 15.26 9.36 -1.63
C PRO A 98 15.42 8.28 -2.71
N ARG A 99 16.44 7.43 -2.60
CA ARG A 99 16.69 6.28 -3.49
C ARG A 99 15.63 5.18 -3.39
N ASN A 100 14.98 5.04 -2.23
CA ASN A 100 13.94 4.05 -1.97
C ASN A 100 12.54 4.58 -2.35
N LEU A 101 12.40 5.89 -2.59
CA LEU A 101 11.13 6.48 -2.97
C LEU A 101 10.99 6.55 -4.48
N ALA A 102 9.78 6.38 -5.00
CA ALA A 102 9.44 6.54 -6.41
C ALA A 102 8.09 7.25 -6.62
N ALA A 103 7.98 8.06 -7.67
CA ALA A 103 6.73 8.66 -8.10
C ALA A 103 6.00 7.72 -9.07
N LEU A 104 4.97 7.02 -8.60
CA LEU A 104 4.25 6.01 -9.39
C LEU A 104 2.80 6.44 -9.64
N CYS A 105 2.32 6.23 -10.87
CA CYS A 105 0.89 6.37 -11.17
C CYS A 105 0.07 5.22 -10.57
N GLN A 106 -1.26 5.38 -10.43
CA GLN A 106 -2.14 4.35 -9.83
C GLN A 106 -1.89 2.94 -10.37
N ARG A 107 -1.75 2.78 -11.70
CA ARG A 107 -1.47 1.47 -12.32
C ARG A 107 -0.12 0.90 -11.88
N CYS A 108 0.95 1.68 -12.03
CA CYS A 108 2.31 1.21 -11.70
C CYS A 108 2.46 0.94 -10.20
N HIS A 109 1.80 1.75 -9.37
CA HIS A 109 1.78 1.59 -7.92
C HIS A 109 1.05 0.29 -7.54
N MET A 110 -0.14 0.03 -8.10
CA MET A 110 -0.88 -1.23 -7.84
C MET A 110 -0.12 -2.49 -8.29
N ILE A 111 0.63 -2.40 -9.39
CA ILE A 111 1.46 -3.51 -9.86
C ILE A 111 2.63 -3.75 -8.90
N HIS A 112 3.31 -2.68 -8.50
CA HIS A 112 4.42 -2.73 -7.53
C HIS A 112 3.98 -3.39 -6.23
N ASP A 113 2.86 -2.95 -5.66
CA ASP A 113 2.37 -3.45 -4.37
C ASP A 113 1.65 -4.80 -4.44
N ALA A 114 1.44 -5.37 -5.63
CA ALA A 114 0.56 -6.54 -5.80
C ALA A 114 1.00 -7.75 -4.95
N ALA A 115 2.31 -8.02 -4.88
CA ALA A 115 2.86 -9.14 -4.10
C ALA A 115 2.71 -8.91 -2.60
N GLU A 116 3.10 -7.73 -2.12
CA GLU A 116 2.97 -7.37 -0.71
C GLU A 116 1.50 -7.32 -0.27
N HIS A 117 0.60 -6.82 -1.11
CA HIS A 117 -0.84 -6.88 -0.85
C HIS A 117 -1.37 -8.31 -0.77
N ARG A 118 -0.90 -9.24 -1.62
CA ARG A 118 -1.25 -10.67 -1.49
C ARG A 118 -0.75 -11.24 -0.16
N ARG A 119 0.50 -10.97 0.20
CA ARG A 119 1.11 -11.41 1.47
C ARG A 119 0.33 -10.89 2.68
N ARG A 120 0.00 -9.60 2.72
CA ARG A 120 -0.77 -8.98 3.82
C ARG A 120 -2.18 -9.55 3.91
N ARG A 121 -2.88 -9.73 2.77
CA ARG A 121 -4.20 -10.36 2.76
C ARG A 121 -4.16 -11.77 3.33
N TRP A 122 -3.18 -12.57 2.93
CA TRP A 122 -2.98 -13.91 3.46
C TRP A 122 -2.67 -13.88 4.96
N TYR A 123 -1.71 -13.07 5.40
CA TYR A 123 -1.31 -12.98 6.81
C TYR A 123 -2.47 -12.53 7.71
N ASN A 124 -3.25 -11.54 7.28
CA ASN A 124 -4.42 -11.09 8.04
C ASN A 124 -5.53 -12.15 8.11
N ALA A 125 -5.71 -12.96 7.05
CA ALA A 125 -6.63 -14.10 7.08
C ALA A 125 -6.13 -15.19 8.04
N TYR A 126 -4.84 -15.53 7.96
CA TYR A 126 -4.19 -16.49 8.85
C TYR A 126 -4.28 -16.07 10.32
N ARG A 127 -3.87 -14.83 10.65
CA ARG A 127 -3.90 -14.28 12.01
C ARG A 127 -5.30 -14.31 12.60
N ARG A 128 -6.33 -13.94 11.82
CA ARG A 128 -7.72 -14.00 12.28
C ARG A 128 -8.17 -15.43 12.61
N ARG A 129 -7.79 -16.42 11.81
CA ARG A 129 -8.08 -17.83 12.08
C ARG A 129 -7.36 -18.32 13.34
N ALA A 130 -6.06 -18.09 13.43
CA ALA A 130 -5.26 -18.51 14.59
C ALA A 130 -5.76 -17.90 15.91
N LEU A 131 -6.19 -16.64 15.91
CA LEU A 131 -6.81 -16.01 17.09
C LEU A 131 -8.16 -16.66 17.42
N GLY A 132 -8.97 -16.98 16.40
CA GLY A 132 -10.22 -17.71 16.60
C GLY A 132 -10.00 -19.10 17.21
N ASP A 133 -9.03 -19.85 16.70
CA ASP A 133 -8.68 -21.19 17.20
C ASP A 133 -8.17 -21.12 18.66
N LEU A 134 -7.34 -20.12 18.98
CA LEU A 134 -6.87 -19.88 20.35
C LEU A 134 -8.01 -19.55 21.30
N LEU A 135 -8.91 -18.65 20.90
CA LEU A 135 -10.07 -18.28 21.72
C LEU A 135 -11.01 -19.47 21.93
N ALA A 136 -11.28 -20.25 20.88
CA ALA A 136 -12.07 -21.48 20.99
C ALA A 136 -11.44 -22.51 21.94
N LEU A 137 -10.10 -22.62 21.94
CA LEU A 137 -9.39 -23.47 22.91
C LEU A 137 -9.57 -22.94 24.33
N LEU A 138 -9.45 -21.63 24.55
CA LEU A 138 -9.60 -21.01 25.87
C LEU A 138 -11.04 -21.16 26.41
N ASP A 139 -12.05 -21.00 25.55
CA ASP A 139 -13.46 -21.20 25.92
C ASP A 139 -13.77 -22.65 26.30
N GLY A 140 -13.01 -23.61 25.75
CA GLY A 140 -13.11 -25.04 26.06
C GLY A 140 -12.28 -25.49 27.26
N LEU A 141 -11.40 -24.65 27.82
CA LEU A 141 -10.67 -25.00 29.03
C LEU A 141 -11.63 -25.01 30.22
N PRO A 142 -11.57 -26.04 31.09
CA PRO A 142 -12.33 -26.00 32.33
C PRO A 142 -11.90 -24.75 33.10
N THR A 143 -12.87 -23.98 33.58
CA THR A 143 -12.62 -22.88 34.51
C THR A 143 -11.77 -23.45 35.63
N ILE A 144 -10.49 -23.04 35.73
CA ILE A 144 -9.67 -23.37 36.89
C ILE A 144 -10.50 -22.88 38.07
N GLY A 145 -10.99 -23.84 38.87
CA GLY A 145 -12.09 -23.62 39.78
C GLY A 145 -11.88 -22.37 40.60
N ALA A 146 -12.94 -21.56 40.72
CA ALA A 146 -13.13 -20.64 41.83
C ALA A 146 -13.22 -21.46 43.13
N GLY A 147 -12.09 -22.04 43.51
CA GLY A 147 -12.00 -23.15 44.45
C GLY A 147 -10.71 -23.11 45.25
N GLN A 148 -10.14 -21.91 45.48
CA GLN A 148 -9.44 -21.58 46.72
C GLN A 148 -9.72 -20.12 47.01
N GLY A 149 -10.78 -19.87 47.80
CA GLY A 149 -10.93 -18.57 48.43
C GLY A 149 -9.64 -18.25 49.16
N VAL A 150 -9.03 -17.10 48.86
CA VAL A 150 -7.93 -16.57 49.65
C VAL A 150 -8.44 -16.56 51.10
N PRO A 151 -7.85 -17.34 52.04
CA PRO A 151 -8.24 -17.22 53.43
C PRO A 151 -7.99 -15.76 53.79
N ARG A 152 -9.04 -15.04 54.20
CA ARG A 152 -8.89 -13.70 54.75
C ARG A 152 -7.95 -13.85 55.94
N GLY A 153 -6.68 -13.53 55.73
CA GLY A 153 -5.70 -13.50 56.79
C GLY A 153 -6.22 -12.55 57.85
N THR A 154 -6.60 -13.09 59.00
CA THR A 154 -6.71 -12.30 60.21
C THR A 154 -5.32 -11.67 60.43
N PRO A 155 -5.18 -10.34 60.50
CA PRO A 155 -3.89 -9.74 60.78
C PRO A 155 -3.45 -10.24 62.17
N ALA A 156 -2.26 -10.84 62.24
CA ALA A 156 -1.65 -11.20 63.51
C ALA A 156 -1.49 -9.92 64.33
N ARG A 157 -2.06 -9.91 65.53
CA ARG A 157 -1.82 -8.85 66.52
C ARG A 157 -0.35 -8.94 66.91
N HIS A 158 0.45 -7.98 66.47
CA HIS A 158 1.75 -7.72 67.07
C HIS A 158 1.50 -7.18 68.49
N THR A 159 1.73 -8.01 69.50
CA THR A 159 1.92 -7.54 70.87
C THR A 159 3.26 -6.84 70.96
N ALA A 160 3.25 -5.65 71.57
CA ALA A 160 4.39 -4.78 71.81
C ALA A 160 5.48 -5.43 72.68
#